data_AF-A0A9D5W8N2-F1
#
_entry.id   AF-A0A9D5W8N2-F1
#
_cell.length_a   1.000
_cell.length_b   1.000
_cell.length_c   1.000
_cell.angle_alpha   90.00
_cell.angle_beta   90.00
_cell.angle_gamma   90.00
#
_symmetry.space_group_name_H-M   'P 1'
#
loop_
_entity.id
_entity.type
_entity.pdbx_description
1 polymer ?
#
loop_
_entity_poly.entity_id
_entity_poly.type
_entity_poly.pdbx_seq_one_letter_code
_entity_poly.pdbx_strand_id
1 'polypeptide(L)'
;MVDTEKLAEVANRINQKSDDLQTTLQKIQDKINGLNIGLEVWLSNPILSRETPSIVTDRRCTLDVYLGYAKTFSGWGLVSQEKVYSQSLGDDDEWIHDSCNEAQPLLKSSRAIRIAALKHLQELIDEIVRSAENSINEIEKAKLLADEM
;
A
#
# COMPACT_ATOMS: atom_id res chain seq x y z
N MET A 1 -36.03 13.19 -12.35
CA MET A 1 -35.73 12.04 -13.23
C MET A 1 -34.23 11.87 -13.18
N VAL A 2 -33.72 10.77 -12.63
CA VAL A 2 -32.27 10.50 -12.61
C VAL A 2 -31.87 10.20 -14.05
N ASP A 3 -30.89 10.93 -14.57
CA ASP A 3 -30.39 10.78 -15.94
C ASP A 3 -29.52 9.51 -16.02
N THR A 4 -30.20 8.37 -16.18
CA THR A 4 -29.60 7.02 -16.20
C THR A 4 -28.68 6.82 -17.39
N GLU A 5 -28.90 7.54 -18.50
CA GLU A 5 -28.04 7.49 -19.68
C GLU A 5 -26.68 8.15 -19.41
N LYS A 6 -26.69 9.32 -18.77
CA LYS A 6 -25.45 9.98 -18.33
C LYS A 6 -24.67 9.13 -17.33
N LEU A 7 -25.36 8.42 -16.43
CA LEU A 7 -24.71 7.49 -15.51
C LEU A 7 -24.05 6.31 -16.26
N ALA A 8 -24.72 5.74 -17.27
CA ALA A 8 -24.17 4.66 -18.09
C ALA A 8 -22.93 5.11 -18.87
N GLU A 9 -22.93 6.31 -19.43
CA GLU A 9 -21.77 6.87 -20.13
C GLU A 9 -20.56 7.03 -19.18
N VAL A 10 -20.79 7.62 -17.99
CA VAL A 10 -19.74 7.77 -16.97
C VAL A 10 -19.23 6.42 -16.48
N ALA A 11 -20.11 5.44 -16.30
CA ALA A 11 -19.76 4.08 -15.90
C ALA A 11 -18.86 3.39 -16.95
N ASN A 12 -19.19 3.52 -18.24
CA ASN A 12 -18.37 2.98 -19.31
C ASN A 12 -16.98 3.62 -19.34
N ARG A 13 -16.90 4.95 -19.21
CA ARG A 13 -15.63 5.68 -19.20
C ARG A 13 -14.75 5.31 -18.00
N ILE A 14 -15.31 5.20 -16.80
CA ILE A 14 -14.53 4.84 -15.60
C ILE A 14 -14.07 3.38 -15.63
N ASN A 15 -14.87 2.47 -16.22
CA ASN A 15 -14.48 1.08 -16.38
C ASN A 15 -13.30 0.96 -17.36
N GLN A 16 -13.40 1.57 -18.54
CA GLN A 16 -12.30 1.56 -19.52
C GLN A 16 -10.99 2.11 -18.92
N LYS A 17 -11.05 3.25 -18.23
CA LYS A 17 -9.86 3.81 -17.56
C LYS A 17 -9.34 2.95 -16.41
N SER A 18 -10.21 2.21 -15.74
CA SER A 18 -9.84 1.25 -14.70
C SER A 18 -9.12 0.02 -15.26
N ASP A 19 -9.46 -0.41 -16.48
CA ASP A 19 -8.82 -1.55 -17.15
C ASP A 19 -7.42 -1.18 -17.65
N ASP A 20 -7.28 0.04 -18.20
CA ASP A 20 -5.98 0.63 -18.55
C ASP A 20 -5.07 0.73 -17.31
N LEU A 21 -5.64 1.18 -16.19
CA LEU A 21 -4.96 1.26 -14.89
C LEU A 21 -4.49 -0.12 -14.42
N GLN A 22 -5.36 -1.12 -14.45
CA GLN A 22 -5.02 -2.48 -14.05
C GLN A 22 -3.88 -3.04 -14.91
N THR A 23 -3.93 -2.83 -16.22
CA THR A 23 -2.88 -3.25 -17.16
C THR A 23 -1.55 -2.57 -16.85
N THR A 24 -1.58 -1.29 -16.49
CA THR A 24 -0.39 -0.50 -16.13
C THR A 24 0.24 -1.02 -14.83
N LEU A 25 -0.57 -1.22 -13.79
CA LEU A 25 -0.10 -1.78 -12.51
C LEU A 25 0.47 -3.19 -12.69
N GLN A 26 -0.17 -4.04 -13.50
CA GLN A 26 0.33 -5.38 -13.80
C GLN A 26 1.72 -5.32 -14.44
N LYS A 27 1.90 -4.50 -15.48
CA LYS A 27 3.20 -4.34 -16.16
C LYS A 27 4.32 -3.89 -15.21
N ILE A 28 4.00 -3.02 -14.26
CA ILE A 28 4.97 -2.52 -13.29
C ILE A 28 5.30 -3.61 -12.27
N GLN A 29 4.28 -4.29 -11.74
CA GLN A 29 4.47 -5.42 -10.84
C GLN A 29 5.33 -6.51 -11.49
N ASP A 30 5.05 -6.87 -12.75
CA ASP A 30 5.79 -7.90 -13.47
C ASP A 30 7.27 -7.52 -13.63
N LYS A 31 7.56 -6.23 -13.90
CA LYS A 31 8.93 -5.72 -13.95
C LYS A 31 9.64 -5.85 -12.62
N ILE A 32 9.01 -5.42 -11.52
CA ILE A 32 9.60 -5.50 -10.17
C ILE A 32 9.82 -6.97 -9.78
N ASN A 33 8.81 -7.82 -9.99
CA ASN A 33 8.90 -9.26 -9.72
C ASN A 33 10.03 -9.92 -10.52
N GLY A 34 10.22 -9.53 -11.77
CA GLY A 34 11.30 -10.02 -12.64
C GLY A 34 12.71 -9.72 -12.13
N LEU A 35 12.87 -8.74 -11.23
CA LEU A 35 14.15 -8.42 -10.59
C LEU A 35 14.49 -9.35 -9.42
N ASN A 36 13.52 -10.16 -8.94
CA ASN A 36 13.72 -11.14 -7.86
C ASN A 36 14.36 -10.55 -6.58
N ILE A 37 14.00 -9.32 -6.23
CA ILE A 37 14.60 -8.59 -5.08
C ILE A 37 14.37 -9.33 -3.76
N GLY A 38 13.20 -9.94 -3.57
CA GLY A 38 12.90 -10.79 -2.41
C GLY A 38 12.86 -10.05 -1.07
N LEU A 39 12.67 -8.73 -1.06
CA LEU A 39 12.59 -7.90 0.14
C LEU A 39 11.19 -7.34 0.32
N GLU A 40 10.69 -7.35 1.56
CA GLU A 40 9.45 -6.68 1.92
C GLU A 40 9.70 -5.20 2.20
N VAL A 41 8.91 -4.34 1.57
CA VAL A 41 9.06 -2.88 1.65
C VAL A 41 7.69 -2.24 1.75
N TRP A 42 7.52 -1.32 2.68
CA TRP A 42 6.28 -0.57 2.90
C TRP A 42 6.59 0.92 2.95
N LEU A 43 5.72 1.72 2.34
CA LEU A 43 5.79 3.17 2.52
C LEU A 43 5.45 3.54 3.97
N SER A 44 6.17 4.54 4.50
CA SER A 44 5.95 5.05 5.86
C SER A 44 4.69 5.89 5.99
N ASN A 45 4.24 6.49 4.88
CA ASN A 45 3.03 7.32 4.83
C ASN A 45 1.87 6.55 4.19
N PRO A 46 0.64 6.72 4.70
CA PRO A 46 -0.53 6.13 4.07
C PRO A 46 -0.82 6.80 2.72
N ILE A 47 -1.22 6.00 1.73
CA ILE A 47 -1.66 6.50 0.41
C ILE A 47 -3.10 7.01 0.44
N LEU A 48 -3.87 6.62 1.46
CA LEU A 48 -5.21 7.09 1.77
C LEU A 48 -5.42 7.06 3.27
N SER A 49 -5.98 8.14 3.83
CA SER A 49 -6.44 8.18 5.21
C SER A 49 -7.92 8.59 5.22
N ARG A 50 -8.71 7.94 6.06
CA ARG A 50 -10.13 8.25 6.25
C ARG A 50 -10.43 8.31 7.73
N GLU A 51 -10.89 9.47 8.18
CA GLU A 51 -11.49 9.60 9.49
C GLU A 51 -12.85 8.88 9.50
N THR A 52 -13.02 7.99 10.47
CA THR A 52 -14.29 7.36 10.79
C THR A 52 -14.72 7.88 12.16
N PRO A 53 -15.78 8.70 12.25
CA PRO A 53 -16.30 9.13 13.54
C PRO A 53 -16.87 7.91 14.26
N SER A 54 -16.31 7.60 15.44
CA SER A 54 -16.94 6.63 16.33
C SER A 54 -18.09 7.33 17.05
N ILE A 55 -19.32 6.90 16.78
CA ILE A 55 -20.53 7.45 17.42
C ILE A 55 -20.71 6.87 18.84
N VAL A 56 -19.95 5.81 19.18
CA VAL A 56 -20.17 4.98 20.38
C VAL A 56 -19.07 5.15 21.44
N THR A 57 -17.91 5.67 21.06
CA THR A 57 -16.78 5.90 21.97
C THR A 57 -16.29 7.32 21.80
N ASP A 58 -15.84 7.97 22.88
CA ASP A 58 -15.19 9.29 22.85
C ASP A 58 -13.78 9.18 22.22
N ARG A 59 -13.70 8.59 21.03
CA ARG A 59 -12.48 8.28 20.29
C ARG A 59 -12.64 8.68 18.84
N ARG A 60 -11.58 9.26 18.28
CA ARG A 60 -11.42 9.40 16.83
C ARG A 60 -10.80 8.11 16.31
N CYS A 61 -11.32 7.60 15.21
CA CYS A 61 -10.72 6.45 14.52
C CYS A 61 -10.29 6.88 13.11
N THR A 62 -9.12 6.46 12.67
CA THR A 62 -8.67 6.59 11.28
C THR A 62 -8.44 5.22 10.67
N LEU A 63 -8.85 5.07 9.42
CA LEU A 63 -8.50 3.95 8.57
C LEU A 63 -7.47 4.43 7.55
N ASP A 64 -6.24 3.94 7.71
CA ASP A 64 -5.10 4.30 6.89
C ASP A 64 -4.72 3.13 5.98
N VAL A 65 -4.59 3.40 4.68
CA VAL A 65 -4.19 2.42 3.68
C VAL A 65 -2.73 2.66 3.31
N TYR A 66 -1.89 1.66 3.53
CA TYR A 66 -0.48 1.66 3.19
C TYR A 66 -0.22 0.87 1.92
N LEU A 67 0.77 1.33 1.15
CA LEU A 67 1.25 0.69 -0.07
C LEU A 67 2.58 -0.02 0.23
N GLY A 68 2.75 -1.22 -0.29
CA GLY A 68 4.00 -1.97 -0.16
C GLY A 68 4.27 -2.92 -1.31
N TYR A 69 5.43 -3.55 -1.24
CA TYR A 69 5.85 -4.71 -2.00
C TYR A 69 6.18 -5.82 -1.01
N ALA A 70 5.41 -6.90 -1.02
CA ALA A 70 5.55 -7.95 -0.02
C ALA A 70 5.16 -9.32 -0.57
N LYS A 71 5.48 -10.37 0.19
CA LYS A 71 5.09 -11.73 -0.16
C LYS A 71 3.70 -12.03 0.38
N THR A 72 2.80 -12.43 -0.50
CA THR A 72 1.47 -12.92 -0.16
C THR A 72 1.35 -14.41 -0.43
N PHE A 73 0.20 -15.01 -0.12
CA PHE A 73 -0.13 -16.38 -0.55
C PHE A 73 -0.06 -16.56 -2.08
N SER A 74 -0.27 -15.48 -2.84
CA SER A 74 -0.19 -15.47 -4.31
C SER A 74 1.21 -15.23 -4.86
N GLY A 75 2.21 -15.07 -3.99
CA GLY A 75 3.58 -14.72 -4.34
C GLY A 75 3.91 -13.25 -4.05
N TRP A 76 5.05 -12.81 -4.57
CA TRP A 76 5.52 -11.44 -4.46
C TRP A 76 4.73 -10.49 -5.38
N GLY A 77 4.45 -9.29 -4.90
CA GLY A 77 3.81 -8.28 -5.71
C GLY A 77 3.52 -6.99 -4.95
N LEU A 78 2.90 -6.05 -5.65
CA LEU A 78 2.39 -4.83 -5.05
C LEU A 78 1.20 -5.17 -4.18
N VAL A 79 1.18 -4.65 -2.95
CA VAL A 79 0.16 -4.93 -1.96
C VAL A 79 -0.36 -3.66 -1.31
N SER A 80 -1.58 -3.72 -0.80
CA SER A 80 -2.12 -2.71 0.11
C SER A 80 -2.49 -3.35 1.45
N GLN A 81 -2.27 -2.62 2.54
CA GLN A 81 -2.70 -3.02 3.87
C GLN A 81 -3.44 -1.86 4.52
N GLU A 82 -4.60 -2.14 5.11
CA GLU A 82 -5.31 -1.14 5.92
C GLU A 82 -4.92 -1.32 7.40
N LYS A 83 -4.78 -0.20 8.09
CA LYS A 83 -4.46 -0.10 9.51
C LYS A 83 -5.47 0.83 10.16
N VAL A 84 -6.01 0.39 11.30
CA VAL A 84 -6.94 1.19 12.09
C VAL A 84 -6.18 1.79 13.26
N TYR A 85 -6.31 3.09 13.44
CA TYR A 85 -5.80 3.80 14.60
C TYR A 85 -6.95 4.45 15.36
N SER A 86 -6.85 4.53 16.69
CA SER A 86 -7.76 5.31 17.51
C SER A 86 -7.03 6.28 18.42
N GLN A 87 -7.67 7.41 18.70
CA GLN A 87 -7.20 8.44 19.63
C GLN A 87 -8.30 8.73 20.63
N SER A 88 -7.98 8.75 21.92
CA SER A 88 -8.92 9.11 22.98
C SER A 88 -9.14 10.62 23.02
N LEU A 89 -10.38 11.07 23.13
CA LEU A 89 -10.71 12.47 23.35
C LEU A 89 -10.66 12.74 24.86
N GLY A 90 -9.51 13.16 25.39
CA GLY A 90 -9.46 13.66 26.77
C GLY A 90 -8.14 13.55 27.52
N ASP A 91 -7.25 12.61 27.19
CA ASP A 91 -5.93 12.48 27.81
C ASP A 91 -4.97 11.84 26.80
N ASP A 92 -3.81 12.50 26.63
CA ASP A 92 -2.74 12.28 25.65
C ASP A 92 -3.18 12.21 24.16
N ASP A 93 -2.67 13.17 23.37
CA ASP A 93 -2.91 13.32 21.91
C ASP A 93 -2.29 12.18 21.06
N GLU A 94 -2.05 11.00 21.62
CA GLU A 94 -1.37 9.91 20.92
C GLU A 94 -2.35 9.00 20.16
N TRP A 95 -2.01 8.71 18.89
CA TRP A 95 -2.73 7.73 18.07
C TRP A 95 -2.25 6.31 18.41
N ILE A 96 -3.18 5.45 18.83
CA ILE A 96 -2.93 4.06 19.17
C ILE A 96 -3.27 3.20 17.96
N HIS A 97 -2.37 2.28 17.59
CA HIS A 97 -2.64 1.27 16.56
C HIS A 97 -3.56 0.18 17.11
N ASP A 98 -4.78 0.08 16.60
CA ASP A 98 -5.78 -0.87 17.10
C ASP A 98 -5.66 -2.23 16.39
N SER A 99 -5.55 -2.21 15.05
CA SER A 99 -5.54 -3.43 14.24
C SER A 99 -5.00 -3.19 12.83
N CYS A 100 -4.59 -4.28 12.19
CA CYS A 100 -4.24 -4.30 10.78
C CYS A 100 -4.94 -5.45 10.05
N ASN A 101 -5.29 -5.20 8.79
CA ASN A 101 -5.80 -6.22 7.90
C ASN A 101 -4.62 -7.04 7.35
N GLU A 102 -4.88 -8.24 6.85
CA GLU A 102 -3.88 -8.93 6.04
C GLU A 102 -3.57 -8.13 4.76
N ALA A 103 -2.30 -8.08 4.38
CA ALA A 103 -1.87 -7.47 3.13
C ALA A 103 -2.56 -8.17 1.94
N GLN A 104 -3.19 -7.37 1.07
CA GLN A 104 -3.90 -7.87 -0.10
C GLN A 104 -3.20 -7.44 -1.39
N PRO A 105 -3.18 -8.27 -2.44
CA PRO A 105 -2.66 -7.88 -3.75
C PRO A 105 -3.32 -6.60 -4.26
N LEU A 106 -2.54 -5.60 -4.65
CA LEU A 106 -3.03 -4.28 -5.07
C LEU A 106 -4.00 -4.35 -6.26
N LEU A 107 -3.78 -5.31 -7.16
CA LEU A 107 -4.66 -5.56 -8.31
C LEU A 107 -6.06 -6.05 -7.90
N LYS A 108 -6.21 -6.61 -6.70
CA LYS A 108 -7.49 -7.03 -6.11
C LYS A 108 -8.10 -5.96 -5.21
N SER A 109 -7.34 -4.95 -4.79
CA SER A 109 -7.82 -3.82 -3.98
C SER A 109 -8.82 -2.95 -4.74
N SER A 110 -9.61 -2.15 -4.01
CA SER A 110 -10.62 -1.28 -4.62
C SER A 110 -10.03 -0.30 -5.65
N ARG A 111 -10.85 0.17 -6.60
CA ARG A 111 -10.41 1.14 -7.63
C ARG A 111 -9.82 2.40 -7.02
N ALA A 112 -10.39 2.90 -5.92
CA ALA A 112 -9.88 4.08 -5.23
C ALA A 112 -8.46 3.87 -4.69
N ILE A 113 -8.19 2.70 -4.09
CA ILE A 113 -6.86 2.32 -3.59
C ILE A 113 -5.87 2.21 -4.76
N ARG A 114 -6.25 1.55 -5.86
CA ARG A 114 -5.39 1.43 -7.05
C ARG A 114 -5.02 2.78 -7.66
N ILE A 115 -5.96 3.72 -7.72
CA ILE A 115 -5.73 5.08 -8.21
C ILE A 115 -4.79 5.85 -7.27
N ALA A 116 -5.01 5.74 -5.95
CA ALA A 116 -4.15 6.38 -4.96
C ALA A 116 -2.71 5.83 -5.04
N ALA A 117 -2.56 4.51 -5.11
CA ALA A 117 -1.27 3.84 -5.19
C ALA A 117 -0.42 4.30 -6.37
N LEU A 118 -1.02 4.59 -7.55
CA LEU A 118 -0.27 5.11 -8.69
C LEU A 118 0.50 6.40 -8.39
N LYS A 119 -0.07 7.28 -7.55
CA LYS A 119 0.55 8.56 -7.21
C LYS A 119 1.82 8.37 -6.37
N HIS A 120 1.90 7.27 -5.65
CA HIS A 120 2.98 6.91 -4.72
C HIS A 120 3.87 5.79 -5.24
N LEU A 121 3.64 5.33 -6.48
CA LEU A 121 4.35 4.18 -7.00
C LEU A 121 5.84 4.47 -7.20
N GLN A 122 6.18 5.69 -7.63
CA GLN A 122 7.59 6.10 -7.75
C GLN A 122 8.26 6.12 -6.37
N GLU A 123 7.58 6.66 -5.36
CA GLU A 123 8.06 6.68 -3.96
C GLU A 123 8.34 5.25 -3.46
N LEU A 124 7.44 4.30 -3.76
CA LEU A 124 7.65 2.90 -3.40
C LEU A 124 8.86 2.29 -4.13
N ILE A 125 9.03 2.57 -5.42
CA ILE A 125 10.17 2.06 -6.19
C ILE A 125 11.48 2.59 -5.59
N ASP A 126 11.53 3.88 -5.25
CA ASP A 126 12.70 4.50 -4.63
C ASP A 126 13.00 3.88 -3.25
N GLU A 127 11.96 3.56 -2.46
CA GLU A 127 12.12 2.87 -1.18
C GLU A 127 12.60 1.42 -1.34
N ILE A 128 12.14 0.71 -2.39
CA ILE A 128 12.63 -0.63 -2.71
C ILE A 128 14.12 -0.60 -3.05
N VAL A 129 14.55 0.37 -3.86
CA VAL A 129 15.97 0.55 -4.21
C VAL A 129 16.78 0.81 -2.94
N ARG A 130 16.35 1.76 -2.10
CA ARG A 130 17.04 2.07 -0.84
C ARG A 130 17.14 0.85 0.09
N SER A 131 16.05 0.10 0.24
CA SER A 131 16.02 -1.10 1.08
C SER A 131 16.94 -2.21 0.55
N ALA A 132 17.02 -2.35 -0.78
CA ALA A 132 17.95 -3.28 -1.42
C ALA A 132 19.42 -2.87 -1.21
N GLU A 133 19.77 -1.60 -1.38
CA GLU A 133 21.12 -1.08 -1.14
C GLU A 133 21.54 -1.27 0.34
N ASN A 134 20.64 -0.98 1.27
CA ASN A 134 20.88 -1.21 2.70
C ASN A 134 21.11 -2.70 2.98
N SER A 135 20.31 -3.59 2.39
CA SER A 135 20.46 -5.03 2.56
C SER A 135 21.80 -5.54 2.02
N ILE A 136 22.27 -5.01 0.89
CA ILE A 136 23.61 -5.32 0.35
C ILE A 136 24.70 -4.94 1.35
N ASN A 137 24.65 -3.71 1.88
CA ASN A 137 25.63 -3.23 2.85
C ASN A 137 25.67 -4.11 4.12
N GLU A 138 24.52 -4.52 4.64
CA GLU A 138 24.45 -5.39 5.82
C GLU A 138 24.98 -6.80 5.54
N ILE A 139 24.73 -7.35 4.34
CA ILE A 139 25.31 -8.64 3.92
C ILE A 139 26.84 -8.54 3.81
N GLU A 140 27.37 -7.44 3.28
CA GLU A 140 28.82 -7.23 3.17
C GLU A 140 29.48 -7.13 4.55
N LYS A 141 28.91 -6.37 5.48
CA LYS A 141 29.39 -6.30 6.87
C LYS A 141 29.36 -7.67 7.56
N ALA A 142 28.29 -8.43 7.37
CA ALA A 142 28.15 -9.76 7.96
C ALA A 142 29.21 -10.73 7.44
N LYS A 143 29.59 -10.64 6.15
CA LYS A 143 30.68 -11.46 5.59
C LYS A 143 32.04 -11.12 6.20
N LEU A 144 32.35 -9.83 6.35
CA LEU A 144 33.61 -9.40 6.96
C LEU A 144 33.76 -9.95 8.39
N LEU A 145 32.70 -9.88 9.20
CA LEU A 145 32.71 -10.44 10.56
C LEU A 145 32.90 -11.96 10.56
N ALA A 146 32.29 -12.67 9.60
CA ALA A 146 32.42 -14.12 9.50
C ALA A 146 33.83 -14.56 9.08
N ASP A 147 34.51 -13.76 8.24
CA ASP A 147 35.89 -14.02 7.81
C ASP A 147 36.94 -13.66 8.90
N GLU A 148 36.58 -12.82 9.87
CA GLU A 148 37.42 -12.45 11.02
C GLU A 148 37.30 -13.42 12.22
N MET A 149 36.37 -14.37 12.17
CA MET A 149 36.17 -15.43 13.18
C MET A 149 36.92 -16.71 12.84
#